data_AF-A0A7H4MDW7-F1
#
_entry.id   AF-A0A7H4MDW7-F1
#
_cell.length_a   1.000
_cell.length_b   1.000
_cell.length_c   1.000
_cell.angle_alpha   90.00
_cell.angle_beta   90.00
_cell.angle_gamma   90.00
#
_symmetry.space_group_name_H-M   'P 1'
#
loop_
_entity.id
_entity.type
_entity.pdbx_description
1 polymer ?
#
loop_
_entity_poly.entity_id
_entity_poly.type
_entity_poly.pdbx_seq_one_letter_code
_entity_poly.pdbx_strand_id
1 'polypeptide(L)'
;MIKITKGLDLPIAGMPLQQISPAPAVKRVALLGEEYVGMRPAMAVKEGDRVKKGQILFEDKKTPGVYFTAPASGVVSAIHRGERRVLQSVVIDIEGNDAVAFTRYAADALAELPRDTVQQQLLASGLWTALRTRPFSKTPRPGSVPAAIFVNAMDTNPLAAEPQPIILAERAAFDAGLTVLTRLTDGKVHVCQPSGGKLGGHPAGQVCFNQFSGPHPAGLPGTHIHFLEPGEPE
;
A
#
# COMPACT_ATOMS: atom_id res chain seq x y z
N MET A 1 12.45 -6.24 20.86
CA MET A 1 13.30 -6.33 19.65
C MET A 1 13.38 -7.80 19.25
N ILE A 2 12.97 -8.14 18.04
CA ILE A 2 12.96 -9.52 17.51
C ILE A 2 14.15 -9.67 16.56
N LYS A 3 15.04 -10.63 16.84
CA LYS A 3 16.23 -10.87 16.02
C LYS A 3 16.03 -12.11 15.16
N ILE A 4 16.12 -11.94 13.85
CA ILE A 4 16.15 -13.03 12.88
C ILE A 4 17.60 -13.49 12.75
N THR A 5 17.84 -14.78 12.98
CA THR A 5 19.18 -15.38 12.88
C THR A 5 19.31 -16.33 11.70
N LYS A 6 18.18 -16.84 11.20
CA LYS A 6 18.09 -17.71 10.02
C LYS A 6 17.67 -16.89 8.82
N GLY A 7 18.60 -16.64 7.92
CA GLY A 7 18.42 -15.84 6.71
C GLY A 7 19.76 -15.56 6.03
N LEU A 8 19.74 -14.83 4.92
CA LEU A 8 20.94 -14.51 4.16
C LEU A 8 20.76 -13.13 3.49
N ASP A 9 21.78 -12.28 3.62
CA ASP A 9 21.88 -11.07 2.82
C ASP A 9 22.67 -11.39 1.54
N LEU A 10 22.02 -11.25 0.39
CA LEU A 10 22.66 -11.52 -0.90
C LEU A 10 23.67 -10.39 -1.20
N PRO A 11 24.97 -10.70 -1.43
CA PRO A 11 25.98 -9.69 -1.71
C PRO A 11 25.86 -9.19 -3.16
N ILE A 12 24.91 -8.29 -3.40
CA ILE A 12 24.65 -7.69 -4.71
C ILE A 12 25.34 -6.32 -4.78
N ALA A 13 26.15 -6.11 -5.83
CA ALA A 13 26.78 -4.82 -6.09
C ALA A 13 25.76 -3.78 -6.58
N GLY A 14 26.07 -2.49 -6.41
CA GLY A 14 25.22 -1.39 -6.91
C GLY A 14 24.23 -0.83 -5.89
N MET A 15 24.54 -0.93 -4.58
CA MET A 15 23.71 -0.34 -3.53
C MET A 15 23.43 1.15 -3.81
N PRO A 16 22.15 1.57 -3.74
CA PRO A 16 21.82 2.95 -4.04
C PRO A 16 22.36 3.89 -2.96
N LEU A 17 22.72 5.10 -3.37
CA LEU A 17 22.92 6.19 -2.43
C LEU A 17 21.57 6.50 -1.78
N GLN A 18 21.52 6.49 -0.44
CA GLN A 18 20.30 6.76 0.33
C GLN A 18 20.00 8.26 0.40
N GLN A 19 19.81 8.86 -0.78
CA GLN A 19 19.50 10.28 -0.96
C GLN A 19 18.41 10.43 -2.03
N ILE A 20 17.43 11.27 -1.75
CA ILE A 20 16.37 11.61 -2.69
C ILE A 20 16.89 12.73 -3.60
N SER A 21 16.82 12.51 -4.92
CA SER A 21 17.17 13.48 -5.94
C SER A 21 16.02 13.67 -6.94
N PRO A 22 15.93 14.83 -7.61
CA PRO A 22 14.94 15.03 -8.67
C PRO A 22 15.12 14.00 -9.80
N ALA A 23 14.01 13.41 -10.24
CA ALA A 23 13.97 12.47 -11.35
C ALA A 23 13.40 13.14 -12.62
N PRO A 24 13.73 12.63 -13.83
CA PRO A 24 13.07 13.07 -15.06
C PRO A 24 11.55 12.92 -14.98
N ALA A 25 10.83 13.86 -15.60
CA ALA A 25 9.38 13.82 -15.62
C ALA A 25 8.87 12.54 -16.33
N VAL A 26 8.03 11.78 -15.62
CA VAL A 26 7.35 10.60 -16.16
C VAL A 26 6.24 11.07 -17.11
N LYS A 27 6.19 10.50 -18.32
CA LYS A 27 5.20 10.86 -19.35
C LYS A 27 4.05 9.86 -19.45
N ARG A 28 4.26 8.63 -18.99
CA ARG A 28 3.29 7.54 -19.05
C ARG A 28 3.31 6.72 -17.78
N VAL A 29 2.14 6.32 -17.32
CA VAL A 29 1.96 5.47 -16.14
C VAL A 29 1.02 4.34 -16.48
N ALA A 30 1.10 3.24 -15.73
CA ALA A 30 0.18 2.13 -15.93
C ALA A 30 -0.20 1.47 -14.61
N LEU A 31 -1.42 0.93 -14.54
CA LEU A 31 -1.77 -0.10 -13.58
C LEU A 31 -1.57 -1.46 -14.23
N LEU A 32 -0.93 -2.39 -13.52
CA LEU A 32 -0.68 -3.75 -13.98
C LEU A 32 -1.73 -4.69 -13.39
N GLY A 33 -2.49 -5.36 -14.25
CA GLY A 33 -3.59 -6.22 -13.81
C GLY A 33 -3.11 -7.46 -13.06
N GLU A 34 -1.94 -7.99 -13.44
CA GLU A 34 -1.41 -9.25 -12.93
C GLU A 34 -0.83 -9.16 -11.50
N GLU A 35 -0.64 -7.95 -10.98
CA GLU A 35 -0.16 -7.73 -9.60
C GLU A 35 -1.23 -8.05 -8.53
N TYR A 36 -2.50 -8.10 -8.93
CA TYR A 36 -3.62 -8.30 -8.02
C TYR A 36 -4.14 -9.73 -8.07
N VAL A 37 -3.80 -10.51 -7.04
CA VAL A 37 -4.07 -11.97 -6.97
C VAL A 37 -5.56 -12.27 -7.14
N GLY A 38 -5.91 -12.95 -8.24
CA GLY A 38 -7.26 -13.41 -8.53
C GLY A 38 -8.24 -12.35 -9.05
N MET A 39 -7.75 -11.12 -9.28
CA MET A 39 -8.56 -10.00 -9.79
C MET A 39 -9.07 -10.28 -11.20
N ARG A 40 -10.34 -9.93 -11.45
CA ARG A 40 -10.96 -10.00 -12.79
C ARG A 40 -11.57 -8.65 -13.15
N PRO A 41 -11.02 -7.92 -14.12
CA PRO A 41 -11.41 -6.53 -14.33
C PRO A 41 -12.77 -6.42 -15.05
N ALA A 42 -13.63 -5.56 -14.53
CA ALA A 42 -14.73 -4.91 -15.25
C ALA A 42 -14.27 -3.50 -15.64
N MET A 43 -13.97 -3.27 -16.92
CA MET A 43 -13.47 -1.97 -17.38
C MET A 43 -14.56 -0.90 -17.29
N ALA A 44 -14.19 0.27 -16.77
CA ALA A 44 -14.99 1.48 -16.77
C ALA A 44 -14.54 2.50 -17.84
N VAL A 45 -13.42 2.21 -18.53
CA VAL A 45 -12.82 3.04 -19.57
C VAL A 45 -12.43 2.21 -20.80
N LYS A 46 -12.22 2.90 -21.92
CA LYS A 46 -11.65 2.38 -23.16
C LYS A 46 -10.47 3.25 -23.62
N GLU A 47 -9.70 2.75 -24.58
CA GLU A 47 -8.64 3.54 -25.23
C GLU A 47 -9.21 4.82 -25.85
N GLY A 48 -8.48 5.92 -25.69
CA GLY A 48 -8.89 7.26 -26.10
C GLY A 48 -9.68 8.05 -25.05
N ASP A 49 -10.15 7.42 -23.97
CA ASP A 49 -10.86 8.14 -22.91
C ASP A 49 -9.92 9.07 -22.13
N ARG A 50 -10.40 10.28 -21.82
CA ARG A 50 -9.75 11.18 -20.87
C ARG A 50 -10.13 10.80 -19.44
N VAL A 51 -9.13 10.72 -18.56
CA VAL A 51 -9.29 10.33 -17.15
C VAL A 51 -8.67 11.36 -16.23
N LYS A 52 -9.28 11.57 -15.06
CA LYS A 52 -8.72 12.36 -13.96
C LYS A 52 -7.94 11.48 -13.00
N LYS A 53 -6.96 12.02 -12.28
CA LYS A 53 -6.32 11.30 -11.16
C LYS A 53 -7.39 10.89 -10.13
N GLY A 54 -7.39 9.62 -9.73
CA GLY A 54 -8.40 9.05 -8.84
C GLY A 54 -9.70 8.61 -9.52
N GLN A 55 -9.84 8.77 -10.84
CA GLN A 55 -11.00 8.24 -11.58
C GLN A 55 -10.91 6.72 -11.74
N ILE A 56 -12.05 6.02 -11.61
CA ILE A 56 -12.13 4.56 -11.77
C ILE A 56 -11.75 4.16 -13.21
N LEU A 57 -10.80 3.22 -13.32
CA LEU A 57 -10.41 2.56 -14.56
C LEU A 57 -11.12 1.20 -14.72
N PHE A 58 -11.19 0.44 -13.63
CA PHE A 58 -11.89 -0.85 -13.59
C PHE A 58 -12.22 -1.27 -12.16
N GLU A 59 -13.15 -2.21 -12.03
CA GLU A 59 -13.54 -2.87 -10.77
C GLU A 59 -13.12 -4.35 -10.79
N ASP A 60 -12.83 -4.94 -9.62
CA ASP A 60 -12.68 -6.39 -9.50
C ASP A 60 -14.02 -7.13 -9.43
N LYS A 61 -14.39 -7.85 -10.49
CA LYS A 61 -15.59 -8.71 -10.54
C LYS A 61 -15.62 -9.80 -9.46
N LYS A 62 -14.45 -10.22 -8.94
CA LYS A 62 -14.38 -11.23 -7.87
C LYS A 62 -14.53 -10.60 -6.48
N THR A 63 -14.37 -9.29 -6.37
CA THR A 63 -14.46 -8.53 -5.12
C THR A 63 -15.21 -7.21 -5.36
N PRO A 64 -16.54 -7.28 -5.59
CA PRO A 64 -17.34 -6.09 -5.92
C PRO A 64 -17.15 -4.96 -4.90
N GLY A 65 -17.10 -3.72 -5.40
CA GLY A 65 -16.81 -2.52 -4.62
C GLY A 65 -15.32 -2.16 -4.51
N VAL A 66 -14.41 -3.04 -4.94
CA VAL A 66 -12.97 -2.71 -5.04
C VAL A 66 -12.67 -2.09 -6.41
N TYR A 67 -12.31 -0.81 -6.38
CA TYR A 67 -12.00 -0.02 -7.57
C TYR A 67 -10.49 0.20 -7.75
N PHE A 68 -10.08 0.27 -9.01
CA PHE A 68 -8.72 0.59 -9.43
C PHE A 68 -8.77 1.91 -10.19
N THR A 69 -8.03 2.90 -9.72
CA THR A 69 -8.17 4.29 -10.17
C THR A 69 -6.93 4.80 -10.88
N ALA A 70 -7.10 5.75 -11.79
CA ALA A 70 -6.03 6.38 -12.54
C ALA A 70 -5.01 7.06 -11.59
N PRO A 71 -3.71 6.70 -11.64
CA PRO A 71 -2.69 7.36 -10.83
C PRO A 71 -2.35 8.79 -11.31
N ALA A 72 -2.75 9.15 -12.53
CA ALA A 72 -2.54 10.47 -13.12
C ALA A 72 -3.72 10.90 -13.99
N SER A 73 -3.84 12.21 -14.21
CA SER A 73 -4.70 12.78 -15.25
C SER A 73 -4.10 12.53 -16.62
N GLY A 74 -4.93 12.26 -17.62
CA GLY A 74 -4.41 11.99 -18.96
C GLY A 74 -5.40 11.33 -19.91
N VAL A 75 -4.85 10.68 -20.92
CA VAL A 75 -5.58 9.89 -21.92
C VAL A 75 -5.19 8.42 -21.77
N VAL A 76 -6.17 7.52 -21.76
CA VAL A 76 -5.93 6.07 -21.80
C VAL A 76 -5.37 5.71 -23.17
N SER A 77 -4.06 5.52 -23.26
CA SER A 77 -3.37 5.29 -24.53
C SER A 77 -3.36 3.83 -24.96
N ALA A 78 -3.43 2.89 -24.03
CA ALA A 78 -3.51 1.46 -24.34
C ALA A 78 -4.15 0.64 -23.21
N ILE A 79 -4.88 -0.42 -23.58
CA ILE A 79 -5.36 -1.47 -22.66
C ILE A 79 -4.84 -2.82 -23.17
N HIS A 80 -3.69 -3.25 -22.65
CA HIS A 80 -3.04 -4.48 -23.08
C HIS A 80 -3.72 -5.71 -22.47
N ARG A 81 -3.95 -6.71 -23.32
CA ARG A 81 -4.52 -7.99 -22.92
C ARG A 81 -3.65 -9.13 -23.41
N GLY A 82 -3.38 -10.08 -22.52
CA GLY A 82 -2.67 -11.31 -22.81
C GLY A 82 -3.61 -12.47 -23.17
N GLU A 83 -3.08 -13.68 -23.01
CA GLU A 83 -3.82 -14.91 -23.27
C GLU A 83 -5.14 -14.96 -22.48
N ARG A 84 -6.20 -15.51 -23.10
CA ARG A 84 -7.55 -15.59 -22.51
C ARG A 84 -8.08 -14.22 -22.03
N ARG A 85 -7.64 -13.13 -22.67
CA ARG A 85 -8.01 -11.73 -22.38
C ARG A 85 -7.64 -11.25 -20.98
N VAL A 86 -6.64 -11.86 -20.33
CA VAL A 86 -6.08 -11.37 -19.05
C VAL A 86 -5.61 -9.92 -19.24
N LEU A 87 -5.99 -9.03 -18.32
CA LEU A 87 -5.53 -7.65 -18.36
C LEU A 87 -4.07 -7.60 -17.93
N GLN A 88 -3.20 -7.16 -18.82
CA GLN A 88 -1.79 -6.94 -18.52
C GLN A 88 -1.60 -5.54 -17.95
N SER A 89 -2.04 -4.51 -18.69
CA SER A 89 -1.93 -3.13 -18.21
C SER A 89 -2.97 -2.18 -18.80
N VAL A 90 -3.23 -1.11 -18.07
CA VAL A 90 -3.95 0.09 -18.55
C VAL A 90 -2.95 1.23 -18.52
N VAL A 91 -2.57 1.75 -19.70
CA VAL A 91 -1.57 2.80 -19.86
C VAL A 91 -2.26 4.16 -20.01
N ILE A 92 -1.76 5.16 -19.30
CA ILE A 92 -2.21 6.55 -19.37
C ILE A 92 -1.05 7.42 -19.79
N ASP A 93 -1.25 8.19 -20.86
CA ASP A 93 -0.37 9.28 -21.25
C ASP A 93 -0.74 10.51 -20.43
N ILE A 94 0.22 11.03 -19.66
CA ILE A 94 -0.04 12.06 -18.65
C ILE A 94 -0.33 13.40 -19.33
N GLU A 95 -1.50 13.97 -19.04
CA GLU A 95 -1.92 15.31 -19.48
C GLU A 95 -2.67 16.03 -18.37
N GLY A 96 -2.26 17.27 -18.08
CA GLY A 96 -2.89 18.10 -17.04
C GLY A 96 -2.68 17.55 -15.62
N ASN A 97 -3.46 18.08 -14.68
CA ASN A 97 -3.37 17.74 -13.26
C ASN A 97 -4.75 17.57 -12.60
N ASP A 98 -5.80 17.36 -13.40
CA ASP A 98 -7.15 17.15 -12.91
C ASP A 98 -7.22 15.96 -11.96
N ALA A 99 -7.95 16.13 -10.86
CA ALA A 99 -8.11 15.09 -9.86
C ALA A 99 -9.56 15.02 -9.38
N VAL A 100 -10.00 13.81 -9.07
CA VAL A 100 -11.20 13.59 -8.27
C VAL A 100 -10.93 14.11 -6.86
N ALA A 101 -11.82 14.97 -6.36
CA ALA A 101 -11.74 15.47 -4.99
C ALA A 101 -12.45 14.52 -4.03
N PHE A 102 -11.85 14.30 -2.87
CA PHE A 102 -12.44 13.54 -1.76
C PHE A 102 -12.56 14.44 -0.53
N THR A 103 -13.42 14.05 0.40
CA THR A 103 -13.58 14.76 1.66
C THR A 103 -12.25 14.82 2.41
N ARG A 104 -11.90 16.01 2.88
CA ARG A 104 -10.70 16.24 3.70
C ARG A 104 -11.13 16.35 5.16
N TYR A 105 -10.33 15.77 6.03
CA TYR A 105 -10.51 15.83 7.46
C TYR A 105 -9.28 16.46 8.09
N ALA A 106 -9.48 17.25 9.14
CA ALA A 106 -8.39 17.73 9.97
C ALA A 106 -7.74 16.55 10.71
N ALA A 107 -6.45 16.67 11.04
CA ALA A 107 -5.68 15.57 11.62
C ALA A 107 -6.24 15.09 12.97
N ASP A 108 -6.75 16.01 13.79
CA ASP A 108 -7.39 15.76 15.07
C ASP A 108 -8.75 15.06 14.95
N ALA A 109 -9.44 15.20 13.81
CA ALA A 109 -10.70 14.51 13.55
C ALA A 109 -10.54 13.06 13.05
N LEU A 110 -9.33 12.66 12.64
CA LEU A 110 -9.11 11.33 12.03
C LEU A 110 -9.40 10.17 12.98
N ALA A 111 -9.11 10.34 14.27
CA ALA A 111 -9.33 9.33 15.29
C ALA A 111 -10.81 9.04 15.54
N GLU A 112 -11.70 9.98 15.21
CA GLU A 112 -13.14 9.89 15.45
C GLU A 112 -13.92 9.44 14.21
N LEU A 113 -13.24 9.25 13.06
CA LEU A 113 -13.93 8.85 11.84
C LEU A 113 -14.62 7.49 12.00
N PRO A 114 -15.88 7.36 11.53
CA PRO A 114 -16.52 6.05 11.42
C PRO A 114 -15.72 5.14 10.48
N ARG A 115 -15.64 3.86 10.83
CA ARG A 115 -14.99 2.83 10.00
C ARG A 115 -15.48 2.87 8.56
N ASP A 116 -16.79 2.95 8.37
CA ASP A 116 -17.41 2.94 7.03
C ASP A 116 -17.00 4.16 6.21
N THR A 117 -16.87 5.33 6.83
CA THR A 117 -16.37 6.56 6.17
C THR A 117 -14.95 6.36 5.66
N VAL A 118 -14.07 5.80 6.49
CA VAL A 118 -12.68 5.50 6.09
C VAL A 118 -12.66 4.48 4.96
N GLN A 119 -13.40 3.37 5.10
CA GLN A 119 -13.45 2.31 4.10
C GLN A 119 -13.99 2.83 2.77
N GLN A 120 -15.10 3.57 2.76
CA GLN A 120 -15.70 4.13 1.55
C GLN A 120 -14.74 5.06 0.82
N GLN A 121 -14.04 5.93 1.55
CA GLN A 121 -13.09 6.85 0.92
C GLN A 121 -11.86 6.13 0.35
N LEU A 122 -11.35 5.09 1.03
CA LEU A 122 -10.26 4.26 0.50
C LEU A 122 -10.69 3.44 -0.73
N LEU A 123 -11.92 2.93 -0.75
CA LEU A 123 -12.47 2.22 -1.92
C LEU A 123 -12.67 3.16 -3.10
N ALA A 124 -13.33 4.30 -2.89
CA ALA A 124 -13.62 5.27 -3.94
C ALA A 124 -12.36 5.90 -4.54
N SER A 125 -11.32 6.09 -3.73
CA SER A 125 -10.02 6.60 -4.19
C SER A 125 -9.08 5.55 -4.77
N GLY A 126 -9.44 4.26 -4.72
CA GLY A 126 -8.60 3.14 -5.14
C GLY A 126 -7.45 2.78 -4.18
N LEU A 127 -7.20 3.56 -3.12
CA LEU A 127 -6.15 3.30 -2.13
C LEU A 127 -6.38 2.03 -1.30
N TRP A 128 -7.60 1.49 -1.27
CA TRP A 128 -7.90 0.20 -0.62
C TRP A 128 -7.02 -0.94 -1.14
N THR A 129 -6.57 -0.86 -2.40
CA THR A 129 -5.70 -1.85 -3.05
C THR A 129 -4.27 -1.89 -2.49
N ALA A 130 -3.87 -0.92 -1.68
CA ALA A 130 -2.60 -0.96 -0.93
C ALA A 130 -2.62 -2.01 0.19
N LEU A 131 -3.81 -2.35 0.69
CA LEU A 131 -3.99 -3.38 1.71
C LEU A 131 -3.96 -4.77 1.05
N ARG A 132 -3.28 -5.72 1.69
CA ARG A 132 -3.24 -7.12 1.27
C ARG A 132 -3.46 -8.03 2.46
N THR A 133 -4.40 -8.95 2.31
CA THR A 133 -4.70 -10.00 3.29
C THR A 133 -3.54 -10.99 3.38
N ARG A 134 -3.37 -11.62 4.54
CA ARG A 134 -2.50 -12.78 4.72
C ARG A 134 -3.37 -13.98 5.14
N PRO A 135 -3.06 -15.19 4.64
CA PRO A 135 -1.88 -15.58 3.86
C PRO A 135 -1.97 -15.31 2.35
N PHE A 136 -3.18 -15.07 1.81
CA PHE A 136 -3.42 -15.15 0.35
C PHE A 136 -2.95 -13.95 -0.49
N SER A 137 -2.52 -12.86 0.14
CA SER A 137 -2.03 -11.64 -0.54
C SER A 137 -3.05 -11.00 -1.48
N LYS A 138 -4.34 -11.20 -1.23
CA LYS A 138 -5.45 -10.60 -1.98
C LYS A 138 -5.86 -9.27 -1.37
N THR A 139 -6.38 -8.36 -2.18
CA THR A 139 -7.08 -7.17 -1.69
C THR A 139 -8.21 -7.59 -0.73
N PRO A 140 -8.35 -6.97 0.45
CA PRO A 140 -9.42 -7.31 1.38
C PRO A 140 -10.80 -7.09 0.77
N ARG A 141 -11.76 -7.96 1.10
CA ARG A 141 -13.16 -7.73 0.72
C ARG A 141 -13.71 -6.53 1.51
N PRO A 142 -14.44 -5.60 0.90
CA PRO A 142 -15.16 -4.57 1.63
C PRO A 142 -16.00 -5.17 2.76
N GLY A 143 -15.99 -4.55 3.94
CA GLY A 143 -16.68 -5.04 5.13
C GLY A 143 -15.92 -6.10 5.94
N SER A 144 -14.78 -6.60 5.46
CA SER A 144 -13.92 -7.47 6.27
C SER A 144 -13.21 -6.69 7.39
N VAL A 145 -12.99 -7.36 8.51
CA VAL A 145 -12.28 -6.81 9.68
C VAL A 145 -11.01 -7.63 9.92
N PRO A 146 -9.81 -7.06 9.76
CA PRO A 146 -8.57 -7.74 10.10
C PRO A 146 -8.37 -7.77 11.61
N ALA A 147 -7.81 -8.88 12.12
CA ALA A 147 -7.39 -8.99 13.52
C ALA A 147 -6.30 -7.98 13.88
N ALA A 148 -5.40 -7.68 12.94
CA ALA A 148 -4.36 -6.67 13.07
C ALA A 148 -3.94 -6.14 11.70
N ILE A 149 -3.38 -4.93 11.67
CA ILE A 149 -2.83 -4.30 10.46
C ILE A 149 -1.33 -4.15 10.62
N PHE A 150 -0.56 -4.53 9.60
CA PHE A 150 0.89 -4.45 9.60
C PHE A 150 1.37 -3.39 8.62
N VAL A 151 2.10 -2.40 9.12
CA VAL A 151 2.78 -1.36 8.34
C VAL A 151 4.26 -1.71 8.28
N ASN A 152 4.73 -2.10 7.10
CA ASN A 152 6.14 -2.43 6.91
C ASN A 152 6.96 -1.17 6.68
N ALA A 153 7.67 -0.70 7.72
CA ALA A 153 8.55 0.46 7.70
C ALA A 153 10.04 0.05 7.67
N MET A 154 10.33 -1.09 7.06
CA MET A 154 11.67 -1.61 6.80
C MET A 154 11.69 -2.43 5.53
N ASP A 155 12.83 -2.52 4.86
CA ASP A 155 13.03 -3.40 3.71
C ASP A 155 14.42 -4.02 3.79
N THR A 156 14.48 -5.34 3.74
CA THR A 156 15.74 -6.12 3.75
C THR A 156 16.01 -6.77 2.40
N ASN A 157 15.29 -6.39 1.34
CA ASN A 157 15.67 -6.78 -0.01
C ASN A 157 16.96 -6.06 -0.42
N PRO A 158 17.83 -6.72 -1.20
CA PRO A 158 19.01 -6.04 -1.74
C PRO A 158 18.57 -4.88 -2.64
N LEU A 159 19.35 -3.79 -2.64
CA LEU A 159 19.11 -2.57 -3.42
C LEU A 159 17.84 -1.78 -3.03
N ALA A 160 17.20 -2.12 -1.91
CA ALA A 160 16.04 -1.39 -1.43
C ALA A 160 16.41 0.02 -0.94
N ALA A 161 15.46 0.94 -1.05
CA ALA A 161 15.53 2.23 -0.39
C ALA A 161 15.31 2.04 1.12
N GLU A 162 16.05 2.78 1.95
CA GLU A 162 15.81 2.81 3.39
C GLU A 162 14.50 3.57 3.68
N PRO A 163 13.47 2.94 4.28
CA PRO A 163 12.19 3.63 4.48
C PRO A 163 12.25 4.77 5.50
N GLN A 164 13.17 4.71 6.47
CA GLN A 164 13.22 5.65 7.58
C GLN A 164 13.38 7.12 7.12
N PRO A 165 14.37 7.52 6.30
CA PRO A 165 14.47 8.91 5.84
C PRO A 165 13.24 9.36 5.03
N ILE A 166 12.63 8.47 4.24
CA ILE A 166 11.42 8.76 3.46
C ILE A 166 10.24 9.05 4.39
N ILE A 167 10.04 8.21 5.42
CA ILE A 167 8.98 8.38 6.41
C ILE A 167 9.18 9.64 7.24
N LEU A 168 10.43 9.96 7.63
CA LEU A 168 10.72 11.15 8.44
C LEU A 168 10.47 12.45 7.67
N ALA A 169 10.67 12.46 6.35
CA ALA A 169 10.33 13.61 5.51
C ALA A 169 8.81 13.87 5.46
N GLU A 170 7.99 12.82 5.55
CA GLU A 170 6.53 12.87 5.49
C GLU A 170 5.88 12.48 6.83
N ARG A 171 6.54 12.81 7.96
CA ARG A 171 6.18 12.24 9.26
C ARG A 171 4.74 12.51 9.67
N ALA A 172 4.26 13.73 9.46
CA ALA A 172 2.88 14.10 9.80
C ALA A 172 1.85 13.29 8.98
N ALA A 173 2.12 13.05 7.69
CA ALA A 173 1.26 12.23 6.85
C ALA A 173 1.31 10.75 7.25
N PHE A 174 2.48 10.25 7.65
CA PHE A 174 2.64 8.90 8.20
C PHE A 174 1.79 8.71 9.47
N ASP A 175 1.85 9.65 10.42
CA ASP A 175 1.05 9.59 11.65
C ASP A 175 -0.46 9.69 11.39
N ALA A 176 -0.88 10.57 10.48
CA ALA A 176 -2.26 10.64 10.03
C ALA A 176 -2.71 9.30 9.42
N GLY A 177 -1.87 8.67 8.59
CA GLY A 177 -2.12 7.34 8.03
C GLY A 177 -2.26 6.27 9.09
N LEU A 178 -1.38 6.23 10.09
CA LEU A 178 -1.46 5.30 11.22
C LEU A 178 -2.76 5.48 12.00
N THR A 179 -3.14 6.72 12.29
CA THR A 179 -4.41 7.05 12.94
C THR A 179 -5.59 6.54 12.13
N VAL A 180 -5.61 6.76 10.81
CA VAL A 180 -6.66 6.23 9.93
C VAL A 180 -6.72 4.71 9.94
N LEU A 181 -5.57 4.02 9.95
CA LEU A 181 -5.53 2.56 10.02
C LEU A 181 -6.12 2.00 11.33
N THR A 182 -6.01 2.72 12.45
CA THR A 182 -6.65 2.29 13.71
C THR A 182 -8.17 2.18 13.59
N ARG A 183 -8.79 2.93 12.66
CA ARG A 183 -10.25 2.87 12.41
C ARG A 183 -10.68 1.62 11.64
N LEU A 184 -9.73 0.87 11.05
CA LEU A 184 -10.00 -0.30 10.22
C LEU A 184 -9.83 -1.63 10.96
N THR A 185 -9.43 -1.64 12.22
CA THR A 185 -9.27 -2.85 13.03
C THR A 185 -9.60 -2.57 14.48
N ASP A 186 -10.21 -3.52 15.16
CA ASP A 186 -10.40 -3.46 16.63
C ASP A 186 -9.14 -3.94 17.38
N GLY A 187 -8.20 -4.58 16.67
CA GLY A 187 -6.92 -5.02 17.20
C GLY A 187 -5.80 -4.02 16.93
N LYS A 188 -4.55 -4.48 16.82
CA LYS A 188 -3.38 -3.60 16.79
C LYS A 188 -2.99 -3.16 15.37
N VAL A 189 -2.35 -2.00 15.30
CA VAL A 189 -1.58 -1.56 14.12
C VAL A 189 -0.10 -1.70 14.42
N HIS A 190 0.56 -2.69 13.82
CA HIS A 190 1.98 -2.98 14.03
C HIS A 190 2.82 -2.23 13.00
N VAL A 191 3.64 -1.29 13.44
CA VAL A 191 4.68 -0.66 12.63
C VAL A 191 5.96 -1.46 12.79
N CYS A 192 6.38 -2.18 11.75
CA CYS A 192 7.59 -2.98 11.76
C CYS A 192 8.77 -2.17 11.24
N GLN A 193 9.77 -1.93 12.07
CA GLN A 193 10.89 -1.04 11.79
C GLN A 193 12.23 -1.71 12.08
N PRO A 194 13.36 -1.23 11.52
CA PRO A 194 14.66 -1.78 11.88
C PRO A 194 15.01 -1.48 13.35
N SER A 195 15.90 -2.28 13.92
CA SER A 195 16.40 -2.06 15.28
C SER A 195 17.02 -0.69 15.46
N GLY A 196 16.84 -0.11 16.66
CA GLY A 196 17.28 1.25 16.99
C GLY A 196 16.13 2.24 17.12
N GLY A 197 14.91 1.89 16.66
CA GLY A 197 13.68 2.58 17.06
C GLY A 197 13.56 4.03 16.59
N LYS A 198 14.22 4.38 15.48
CA LYS A 198 14.39 5.78 15.06
C LYS A 198 13.10 6.44 14.54
N LEU A 199 12.03 5.66 14.32
CA LEU A 199 10.71 6.22 13.99
C LEU A 199 9.92 6.65 15.24
N GLY A 200 10.42 6.49 16.45
CA GLY A 200 9.72 6.91 17.66
C GLY A 200 8.45 6.10 17.93
N GLY A 201 7.36 6.79 18.27
CA GLY A 201 6.07 6.20 18.62
C GLY A 201 4.89 6.93 17.99
N HIS A 202 3.69 6.64 18.48
CA HIS A 202 2.44 7.27 18.06
C HIS A 202 1.52 7.43 19.29
N PRO A 203 0.72 8.51 19.40
CA PRO A 203 -0.10 8.77 20.60
C PRO A 203 -1.23 7.75 20.80
N ALA A 204 -1.78 7.18 19.73
CA ALA A 204 -2.79 6.14 19.83
C ALA A 204 -2.19 4.82 20.34
N GLY A 205 -2.63 4.35 21.51
CA GLY A 205 -2.11 3.12 22.16
C GLY A 205 -2.32 1.83 21.36
N GLN A 206 -3.20 1.84 20.35
CA GLN A 206 -3.40 0.74 19.40
C GLN A 206 -2.22 0.57 18.43
N VAL A 207 -1.39 1.60 18.25
CA VAL A 207 -0.25 1.59 17.33
C VAL A 207 1.01 1.13 18.05
N CYS A 208 1.53 -0.02 17.65
CA CYS A 208 2.68 -0.68 18.27
C CYS A 208 3.90 -0.64 17.33
N PHE A 209 4.99 -0.03 17.77
CA PHE A 209 6.25 -0.01 17.03
C PHE A 209 7.12 -1.20 17.40
N ASN A 210 7.30 -2.12 16.46
CA ASN A 210 8.00 -3.39 16.65
C ASN A 210 9.33 -3.37 15.90
N GLN A 211 10.40 -3.66 16.62
CA GLN A 211 11.76 -3.62 16.08
C GLN A 211 12.23 -5.00 15.66
N PHE A 212 12.70 -5.11 14.42
CA PHE A 212 13.31 -6.31 13.86
C PHE A 212 14.76 -6.06 13.46
N SER A 213 15.59 -7.10 13.54
CA SER A 213 16.97 -7.08 13.03
C SER A 213 17.37 -8.44 12.48
N GLY A 214 18.49 -8.48 11.77
CA GLY A 214 19.00 -9.69 11.14
C GLY A 214 18.91 -9.63 9.62
N PRO A 215 19.39 -10.69 8.95
CA PRO A 215 19.40 -10.74 7.49
C PRO A 215 17.99 -10.88 6.92
N HIS A 216 17.86 -10.77 5.61
CA HIS A 216 16.63 -11.14 4.91
C HIS A 216 16.22 -12.58 5.29
N PRO A 217 14.97 -12.84 5.75
CA PRO A 217 13.73 -12.06 5.53
C PRO A 217 13.23 -11.22 6.73
N ALA A 218 14.11 -10.54 7.48
CA ALA A 218 13.69 -9.72 8.63
C ALA A 218 12.75 -8.55 8.26
N GLY A 219 12.73 -8.09 7.01
CA GLY A 219 11.83 -7.05 6.52
C GLY A 219 10.53 -7.55 5.88
N LEU A 220 10.19 -8.84 5.96
CA LEU A 220 8.98 -9.37 5.32
C LEU A 220 7.76 -9.37 6.27
N PRO A 221 6.57 -8.92 5.81
CA PRO A 221 5.36 -8.96 6.62
C PRO A 221 4.98 -10.35 7.14
N GLY A 222 5.29 -11.42 6.37
CA GLY A 222 5.02 -12.80 6.82
C GLY A 222 5.84 -13.17 8.06
N THR A 223 7.13 -12.79 8.09
CA THR A 223 7.99 -12.92 9.27
C THR A 223 7.43 -12.12 10.43
N HIS A 224 7.00 -10.88 10.19
CA HIS A 224 6.45 -10.02 11.24
C HIS A 224 5.19 -10.59 11.88
N ILE A 225 4.25 -11.07 11.04
CA ILE A 225 3.01 -11.69 11.51
C ILE A 225 3.32 -12.94 12.33
N HIS A 226 4.23 -13.80 11.86
CA HIS A 226 4.61 -15.02 12.58
C HIS A 226 5.04 -14.76 14.03
N PHE A 227 5.74 -13.65 14.30
CA PHE A 227 6.22 -13.33 15.66
C PHE A 227 5.25 -12.49 16.49
N LEU A 228 4.42 -11.66 15.86
CA LEU A 228 3.58 -10.67 16.56
C LEU A 228 2.13 -11.10 16.70
N GLU A 229 1.59 -11.78 15.68
CA GLU A 229 0.23 -12.28 15.60
C GLU A 229 0.25 -13.69 14.97
N PRO A 230 0.90 -14.68 15.61
CA PRO A 230 0.89 -16.04 15.11
C PRO A 230 -0.57 -16.52 15.07
N GLY A 231 -1.04 -16.97 13.90
CA GLY A 231 -2.34 -17.62 13.81
C GLY A 231 -2.41 -18.78 14.82
N GLU A 232 -3.58 -19.03 15.38
CA GLU A 232 -3.77 -20.23 16.19
C GLU A 232 -3.39 -21.45 15.34
N PRO A 233 -2.59 -22.38 15.88
CA PRO A 233 -2.38 -23.66 15.20
C PRO A 233 -3.76 -24.36 15.11
N GLU A 234 -4.17 -24.72 13.89
CA GLU A 234 -5.26 -25.67 13.67
C GLU A 234 -4.97 -27.01 14.36
#